data_AF-A0A437AP87-F1
#
_entry.id   AF-A0A437AP87-F1
#
_cell.length_a   1.000
_cell.length_b   1.000
_cell.length_c   1.000
_cell.angle_alpha   90.00
_cell.angle_beta   90.00
_cell.angle_gamma   90.00
#
_symmetry.space_group_name_H-M   'P 1'
#
loop_
_entity.id
_entity.type
_entity.pdbx_description
1 polymer ?
#
loop_
_entity_poly.entity_id
_entity_poly.type
_entity_poly.pdbx_seq_one_letter_code
_entity_poly.pdbx_strand_id
1 'polypeptide(L)'
;MIKEGICIFSGYEVKKGSGLIKVTNDTRTFLFANRKVLALVTRKANPKDIKWTQPSRIYHKKGEKKVEKKVNQIKVVKEVRGFPGVSKDLVNKEVKEVEKKPKKEKGVVKPTEKVSKAEQRKKF
;
A
#
# COMPACT_ATOMS: atom_id res chain seq x y z
N MET A 1 40.79 9.76 -11.42
CA MET A 1 39.34 9.68 -11.72
C MET A 1 38.58 10.55 -10.72
N ILE A 2 38.17 11.76 -11.11
CA ILE A 2 37.50 12.71 -10.19
C ILE A 2 36.02 12.33 -10.14
N LYS A 3 35.56 11.88 -8.97
CA LYS A 3 34.21 11.36 -8.76
C LYS A 3 33.22 12.53 -8.62
N GLU A 4 32.13 12.51 -9.37
CA GLU A 4 30.99 13.41 -9.14
C GLU A 4 30.39 13.09 -7.76
N GLY A 5 29.99 14.14 -7.05
CA GLY A 5 29.54 13.99 -5.67
C GLY A 5 28.47 15.00 -5.32
N ILE A 6 27.76 14.71 -4.24
CA ILE A 6 26.71 15.59 -3.72
C ILE A 6 27.31 16.43 -2.60
N CYS A 7 26.99 17.72 -2.59
CA CYS A 7 27.37 18.59 -1.49
C CYS A 7 26.62 18.18 -0.22
N ILE A 8 27.35 17.87 0.85
CA ILE A 8 26.76 17.38 2.11
C ILE A 8 25.80 18.40 2.76
N PHE A 9 26.05 19.69 2.57
CA PHE A 9 25.29 20.75 3.21
C PHE A 9 24.09 21.19 2.37
N SER A 10 24.31 21.47 1.09
CA SER A 10 23.26 22.02 0.23
C SER A 10 22.41 20.92 -0.42
N GLY A 11 22.92 19.71 -0.55
CA GLY A 11 22.28 18.58 -1.22
C GLY A 11 22.27 18.68 -2.75
N TYR A 12 22.99 19.65 -3.33
CA TYR A 12 23.14 19.78 -4.78
C TYR A 12 24.37 19.05 -5.30
N GLU A 13 24.32 18.66 -6.57
CA GLU A 13 25.43 18.03 -7.27
C GLU A 13 26.62 18.99 -7.44
N VAL A 14 27.82 18.46 -7.26
CA VAL A 14 29.09 19.14 -7.46
C VAL A 14 29.78 18.50 -8.66
N LYS A 15 30.02 19.32 -9.69
CA LYS A 15 30.66 18.88 -10.94
C LYS A 15 32.14 18.56 -10.71
N LYS A 16 32.69 17.71 -11.57
CA LYS A 16 34.14 17.42 -11.60
C LYS A 16 34.93 18.73 -11.75
N GLY A 17 36.03 18.84 -11.01
CA GLY A 17 36.88 20.03 -11.00
C GLY A 17 36.29 21.25 -10.30
N SER A 18 35.13 21.11 -9.64
CA SER A 18 34.51 22.16 -8.84
C SER A 18 34.37 21.75 -7.38
N GLY A 19 34.09 22.72 -6.51
CA GLY A 19 33.87 22.48 -5.09
C GLY A 19 35.15 22.45 -4.24
N LEU A 20 34.95 22.15 -2.97
CA LEU A 20 36.00 22.08 -1.94
C LEU A 20 35.78 20.85 -1.09
N ILE A 21 36.87 20.16 -0.74
CA ILE A 21 36.83 19.03 0.17
C ILE A 21 37.39 19.49 1.52
N LYS A 22 36.62 19.30 2.59
CA LYS A 22 37.09 19.50 3.95
C LYS A 22 37.30 18.13 4.59
N VAL A 23 38.52 17.86 5.01
CA VAL A 23 38.85 16.71 5.85
C VAL A 23 38.71 17.14 7.30
N THR A 24 38.05 16.32 8.11
CA THR A 24 37.91 16.53 9.55
C THR A 24 38.86 15.63 10.32
N ASN A 25 39.11 15.95 11.60
CA ASN A 25 40.00 15.18 12.47
C ASN A 25 39.55 13.71 12.59
N ASP A 26 38.24 13.46 12.53
CA ASP A 26 37.63 12.12 12.53
C ASP A 26 37.82 11.38 11.19
N THR A 27 38.75 11.82 10.33
CA THR A 27 39.05 11.31 8.98
C THR A 27 37.92 11.40 7.95
N ARG A 28 36.77 11.95 8.33
CA ARG A 28 35.63 12.12 7.41
C ARG A 28 35.91 13.22 6.41
N THR A 29 35.62 12.94 5.15
CA THR A 29 35.76 13.89 4.03
C THR A 29 34.39 14.42 3.64
N PHE A 30 34.27 15.75 3.58
CA PHE A 30 33.04 16.43 3.22
C PHE A 30 33.23 17.22 1.94
N LEU A 31 32.37 16.95 0.96
CA LEU A 31 32.35 17.70 -0.30
C LEU A 31 31.40 18.90 -0.19
N PHE A 32 31.91 20.08 -0.55
CA PHE A 32 31.17 21.33 -0.57
C PHE A 32 31.15 21.93 -1.98
N ALA A 33 29.99 22.45 -2.40
CA ALA A 33 29.86 23.04 -3.73
C ALA A 33 30.66 24.35 -3.88
N ASN A 34 30.63 25.23 -2.88
CA ASN A 34 31.19 26.59 -2.94
C ASN A 34 31.76 27.03 -1.59
N ARG A 35 32.61 28.06 -1.58
CA ARG A 35 33.16 28.67 -0.34
C ARG A 35 32.08 29.23 0.59
N LYS A 36 30.96 29.73 0.03
CA LYS A 36 29.76 30.14 0.78
C LYS A 36 29.27 29.03 1.72
N VAL A 37 29.20 27.80 1.20
CA VAL A 37 28.70 26.64 1.94
C VAL A 37 29.69 26.25 3.05
N LEU A 38 30.99 26.25 2.72
CA LEU A 38 32.03 25.99 3.70
C LEU A 38 31.98 27.00 4.86
N ALA A 39 31.79 28.29 4.57
CA ALA A 39 31.65 29.33 5.60
C ALA A 39 30.45 29.08 6.53
N LEU A 40 29.31 28.64 5.99
CA LEU A 40 28.13 28.31 6.80
C LEU A 40 28.37 27.11 7.72
N VAL A 41 29.08 26.08 7.24
CA VAL A 41 29.46 24.91 8.04
C VAL A 41 30.45 25.28 9.14
N THR A 42 31.42 26.15 8.85
CA THR A 42 32.36 26.66 9.86
C THR A 42 31.64 27.45 10.95
N ARG A 43 30.59 28.21 10.57
CA ARG A 43 29.69 28.89 11.52
C ARG A 43 28.71 27.94 12.23
N LYS A 44 28.79 26.63 11.97
CA LYS A 44 27.90 25.60 12.53
C LYS A 44 26.41 25.85 12.25
N ALA A 45 26.09 26.50 11.13
CA ALA A 45 24.71 26.71 10.73
C ALA A 45 24.07 25.37 10.31
N ASN A 46 22.82 25.13 10.72
CA ASN A 46 22.11 23.91 10.34
C ASN A 46 21.53 24.05 8.92
N PRO A 47 21.77 23.10 8.00
CA PRO A 47 21.17 23.11 6.67
C PRO A 47 19.65 23.26 6.66
N LYS A 48 18.96 22.74 7.68
CA LYS A 48 17.49 22.76 7.79
C LYS A 48 16.93 24.18 7.92
N ASP A 49 17.68 25.09 8.52
CA ASP A 49 17.23 26.47 8.77
C ASP A 49 17.45 27.36 7.54
N ILE A 50 18.30 26.93 6.61
CA ILE A 50 18.68 27.72 5.44
C ILE A 50 17.77 27.40 4.27
N LYS A 51 16.83 28.31 4.02
CA LYS A 51 15.69 28.16 3.11
C LYS A 51 16.00 27.59 1.71
N TRP A 52 17.17 27.89 1.15
CA TRP A 52 17.53 27.49 -0.22
C TRP A 52 18.13 26.08 -0.34
N THR A 53 18.49 25.41 0.76
CA THR A 53 19.10 24.07 0.72
C THR A 53 18.06 22.97 0.47
N GLN A 54 18.49 21.83 -0.05
CA GLN A 54 17.60 20.66 -0.20
C GLN A 54 17.07 20.13 1.14
N PRO A 55 17.86 19.98 2.22
CA PRO A 55 17.35 19.54 3.52
C PRO A 55 16.26 20.46 4.09
N SER A 56 16.43 21.78 3.96
CA SER A 56 15.39 22.74 4.36
C SER A 56 14.10 22.53 3.56
N ARG A 57 14.20 22.34 2.24
CA ARG A 57 13.03 22.10 1.40
C ARG A 57 12.30 20.82 1.77
N ILE A 58 13.03 19.71 1.99
CA ILE A 58 12.45 18.44 2.44
C ILE A 58 11.76 18.61 3.81
N TYR A 59 12.44 19.25 4.77
CA TYR A 59 11.89 19.46 6.11
C TYR A 59 10.59 20.28 6.09
N HIS A 60 10.54 21.31 5.24
CA HIS A 60 9.36 22.15 5.06
C HIS A 60 8.40 21.64 3.97
N LYS A 61 8.58 20.40 3.48
CA LYS A 61 7.74 19.75 2.44
C LYS A 61 7.59 20.58 1.16
N LYS A 62 8.61 21.37 0.82
CA LYS A 62 8.64 22.22 -0.38
C LYS A 62 9.18 21.44 -1.56
N GLY A 63 8.33 21.19 -2.56
CA GLY A 63 8.75 20.54 -3.81
C GLY A 63 8.69 19.02 -3.78
N GLU A 64 7.94 18.43 -2.85
CA GLU A 64 7.54 17.03 -2.98
C GLU A 64 6.70 16.87 -4.27
N LYS A 65 7.20 16.09 -5.23
CA LYS A 65 6.34 15.44 -6.22
C LYS A 65 5.43 14.49 -5.44
N LYS A 66 4.14 14.41 -5.83
CA LYS A 66 3.14 13.45 -5.30
C LYS A 66 3.84 12.16 -4.87
N VAL A 67 4.08 12.01 -3.57
CA VAL A 67 4.47 10.72 -3.02
C VAL A 67 3.21 9.89 -3.16
N GLU A 68 3.13 9.10 -4.23
CA GLU A 68 2.16 8.03 -4.31
C GLU A 68 2.45 7.13 -3.11
N LYS A 69 1.68 7.32 -2.04
CA LYS A 69 1.70 6.41 -0.91
C LYS A 69 1.40 5.05 -1.52
N LYS A 70 2.40 4.18 -1.60
CA LYS A 70 2.19 2.79 -1.99
C LYS A 70 1.33 2.16 -0.91
N VAL A 71 0.03 2.15 -1.15
CA VAL A 71 -0.90 1.44 -0.27
C VAL A 71 -0.74 -0.03 -0.59
N ASN A 72 0.06 -0.73 0.21
CA ASN A 72 0.16 -2.18 0.13
C ASN A 72 -1.13 -2.77 0.72
N GLN A 73 -2.20 -2.83 -0.08
CA GLN A 73 -3.43 -3.52 0.32
C GLN A 73 -3.20 -5.03 0.19
N ILE A 74 -3.08 -5.72 1.34
CA ILE A 74 -3.02 -7.18 1.36
C ILE A 74 -4.43 -7.70 1.07
N LYS A 75 -4.64 -8.24 -0.14
CA LYS A 75 -5.91 -8.87 -0.51
C LYS A 75 -5.95 -10.29 0.03
N VAL A 76 -6.68 -10.51 1.13
CA VAL A 76 -6.92 -11.85 1.67
C VAL A 76 -7.96 -12.55 0.80
N VAL A 77 -7.52 -13.51 -0.03
CA VAL A 77 -8.41 -14.37 -0.81
C VAL A 77 -8.83 -15.54 0.08
N LYS A 78 -10.13 -15.62 0.41
CA LYS A 78 -10.69 -16.79 1.11
C LYS A 78 -10.86 -17.93 0.11
N GLU A 79 -9.99 -18.93 0.16
CA GLU A 79 -10.19 -20.16 -0.61
C GLU A 79 -11.16 -21.09 0.14
N VAL A 80 -12.28 -21.45 -0.50
CA VAL A 80 -13.26 -22.38 0.07
C VAL A 80 -12.78 -23.81 -0.16
N ARG A 81 -12.67 -24.58 0.94
CA ARG A 81 -12.32 -26.01 0.88
C ARG A 81 -13.54 -26.89 0.70
N GLY A 82 -13.33 -28.06 0.09
CA GLY A 82 -14.37 -29.06 -0.12
C GLY A 82 -14.80 -29.67 1.20
N PHE A 83 -16.03 -30.16 1.26
CA PHE A 83 -16.58 -30.87 2.41
C PHE A 83 -16.51 -32.38 2.13
N PRO A 84 -16.41 -33.27 3.13
CA PRO A 84 -16.56 -34.70 2.89
C PRO A 84 -17.84 -35.01 2.10
N GLY A 85 -17.71 -35.67 0.96
CA GLY A 85 -18.80 -35.95 0.02
C GLY A 85 -19.06 -34.88 -1.05
N VAL A 86 -18.42 -33.70 -1.00
CA VAL A 86 -18.56 -32.64 -2.01
C VAL A 86 -17.20 -32.00 -2.34
N SER A 87 -16.76 -32.14 -3.59
CA SER A 87 -15.50 -31.56 -4.06
C SER A 87 -15.56 -30.04 -4.19
N LYS A 88 -14.40 -29.37 -4.04
CA LYS A 88 -14.26 -27.89 -4.15
C LYS A 88 -14.89 -27.34 -5.44
N ASP A 89 -14.78 -28.08 -6.55
CA ASP A 89 -15.25 -27.64 -7.86
C ASP A 89 -16.78 -27.59 -7.97
N LEU A 90 -17.49 -28.47 -7.28
CA LEU A 90 -18.95 -28.49 -7.27
C LEU A 90 -19.51 -27.31 -6.47
N VAL A 91 -18.96 -27.04 -5.30
CA VAL A 91 -19.36 -25.89 -4.45
C VAL A 91 -19.18 -24.57 -5.22
N ASN A 92 -18.05 -24.40 -5.91
CA ASN A 92 -17.78 -23.18 -6.68
C ASN A 92 -18.67 -23.03 -7.93
N LYS A 93 -19.13 -24.14 -8.53
CA LYS A 93 -20.07 -24.13 -9.66
C LYS A 93 -21.48 -23.75 -9.20
N GLU A 94 -21.93 -24.31 -8.08
CA GLU A 94 -23.26 -24.00 -7.54
C GLU A 94 -23.39 -22.53 -7.13
N VAL A 95 -22.40 -21.96 -6.45
CA VAL A 95 -22.43 -20.53 -6.07
C VAL A 95 -22.60 -19.62 -7.29
N LYS A 96 -21.90 -19.92 -8.41
CA LYS A 96 -22.01 -19.16 -9.67
C LYS A 96 -23.36 -19.35 -10.38
N GLU A 97 -23.98 -20.52 -10.24
CA GLU A 97 -25.29 -20.78 -10.82
C GLU A 97 -26.44 -20.20 -9.99
N VAL A 98 -26.29 -20.13 -8.67
CA VAL A 98 -27.28 -19.54 -7.75
C VAL A 98 -27.44 -18.03 -7.99
N GLU A 99 -26.35 -17.32 -8.32
CA GLU A 99 -26.44 -15.90 -8.72
C GLU A 99 -27.19 -15.69 -10.05
N LYS A 100 -27.25 -16.72 -10.91
CA LYS A 100 -27.90 -16.66 -12.23
C LYS A 100 -29.34 -17.18 -12.24
N LYS A 101 -29.76 -17.92 -11.23
CA LYS A 101 -31.13 -18.46 -11.14
C LYS A 101 -31.99 -17.46 -10.34
N PRO A 102 -33.09 -16.90 -10.89
CA PRO A 102 -34.07 -16.22 -10.05
C PRO A 102 -34.59 -17.25 -9.05
N LYS A 103 -34.61 -16.89 -7.76
CA LYS A 103 -34.97 -17.75 -6.63
C LYS A 103 -36.18 -18.63 -6.99
N LYS A 104 -35.93 -19.90 -7.33
CA LYS A 104 -37.01 -20.84 -7.62
C LYS A 104 -37.77 -21.11 -6.32
N GLU A 105 -39.08 -21.02 -6.47
CA GLU A 105 -40.11 -21.07 -5.45
C GLU A 105 -39.91 -22.24 -4.50
N LYS A 106 -39.90 -21.94 -3.20
CA LYS A 106 -39.88 -22.95 -2.14
C LYS A 106 -41.21 -23.70 -2.17
N GLY A 107 -41.15 -24.93 -2.64
CA GLY A 107 -41.89 -26.08 -2.12
C GLY A 107 -43.42 -26.00 -2.17
N VAL A 108 -43.99 -26.44 -3.29
CA VAL A 108 -45.38 -26.95 -3.31
C VAL A 108 -45.39 -28.30 -2.60
N VAL A 109 -45.52 -28.29 -1.28
CA VAL A 109 -45.92 -29.47 -0.52
C VAL A 109 -47.42 -29.65 -0.78
N LYS A 110 -47.79 -30.58 -1.67
CA LYS A 110 -49.20 -30.97 -1.88
C LYS A 110 -49.70 -31.68 -0.61
N PRO A 111 -50.75 -31.18 0.09
CA PRO A 111 -51.35 -31.90 1.20
C PRO A 111 -52.41 -32.87 0.66
N THR A 112 -52.01 -33.94 -0.01
CA THR A 112 -52.92 -35.05 -0.35
C THR A 112 -53.05 -35.98 0.85
N GLU A 113 -53.77 -35.59 1.90
CA GLU A 113 -54.19 -36.52 2.97
C GLU A 113 -55.20 -35.94 4.00
N LYS A 114 -55.92 -34.85 3.70
CA LYS A 114 -56.91 -34.28 4.64
C LYS A 114 -58.39 -34.58 4.32
N VAL A 115 -58.68 -35.35 3.26
CA VAL A 115 -60.08 -35.65 2.88
C VAL A 115 -60.61 -36.94 3.52
N SER A 116 -59.77 -37.88 3.96
CA SER A 116 -60.24 -39.17 4.50
C SER A 116 -60.67 -39.15 5.97
N LYS A 117 -60.41 -38.07 6.73
CA LYS A 117 -60.74 -37.98 8.17
C LYS A 117 -62.09 -37.32 8.46
N ALA A 118 -62.71 -36.67 7.47
CA ALA A 118 -64.02 -36.02 7.61
C ALA A 118 -65.20 -36.95 7.31
N GLU A 119 -64.99 -38.03 6.54
CA GLU A 119 -66.07 -38.99 6.18
C GLU A 119 -66.29 -40.08 7.23
N GLN A 120 -65.34 -40.29 8.15
CA GLN A 120 -65.44 -41.32 9.20
C GLN A 120 -66.11 -40.85 10.51
N ARG A 121 -66.48 -39.57 10.65
CA ARG A 121 -67.08 -38.99 11.88
C ARG A 121 -68.59 -38.72 11.80
N LYS A 122 -69.29 -39.28 10.80
CA LYS A 122 -70.76 -39.11 10.62
C LYS A 122 -71.57 -40.42 10.62
N LYS A 123 -71.03 -41.52 11.16
CA LYS A 123 -71.84 -42.72 11.42
C LYS A 123 -71.60 -43.20 12.85
N PHE A 124 -72.70 -43.23 13.61
CA PHE A 124 -72.90 -43.61 15.01
C PHE A 124 -72.55 -42.53 16.06
#